data_AF-A0A2N3AM24-F1
#
_entry.id   AF-A0A2N3AM24-F1
#
_cell.length_a   1.000
_cell.length_b   1.000
_cell.length_c   1.000
_cell.angle_alpha   90.00
_cell.angle_beta   90.00
_cell.angle_gamma   90.00
#
_symmetry.space_group_name_H-M   'P 1'
#
loop_
_entity.id
_entity.type
_entity.pdbx_description
1 polymer ?
#
loop_
_entity_poly.entity_id
_entity_poly.type
_entity_poly.pdbx_seq_one_letter_code
_entity_poly.pdbx_strand_id
1 'polypeptide(L)'
;MRKKLLILSLLFLISVILTGCLPPEPNNDPTITSTPITTASVGTTYTYNVDATDTDEDILTYTLTNPPTGMIIHPSTGLISWTPTEEGDYSVTVKVSDGKSTDTQRFTITVSLDAIISKRVVVWELFEGPACSRCKAVHPDIIRLREEYGFDELLILEEYGWDTSTYTGWGVNDAASRYMDYLDYVGLDKSGYPDAYFNGINQTVHWEERGYINYKSAIEKELAKPVKVAISATYSVTGLAINISGNITNISSDTLSKIVIGAMVYEDSVYSEYHRYNVDHVVRDIITYQESGEIIDVFVPGESYQFSLTSSSLSNVYSMNNIHVVVYVQAINSATREILQSLYVDKLVVSVKCQMQGISCKLQY
;
A
#
# COMPACT_ATOMS: atom_id res chain seq x y z
N MET A 1 -59.15 17.02 79.42
CA MET A 1 -58.61 17.77 78.26
C MET A 1 -59.60 17.56 77.10
N ARG A 2 -60.74 18.27 76.94
CA ARG A 2 -61.05 19.64 76.47
C ARG A 2 -60.35 20.11 75.16
N LYS A 3 -61.10 19.96 74.06
CA LYS A 3 -61.47 20.92 72.99
C LYS A 3 -60.42 21.89 72.39
N LYS A 4 -60.29 21.86 71.04
CA LYS A 4 -60.32 22.96 70.02
C LYS A 4 -59.67 22.40 68.74
N LEU A 5 -60.29 22.20 67.57
CA LEU A 5 -61.30 22.88 66.74
C LEU A 5 -60.78 24.12 65.94
N LEU A 6 -60.69 23.91 64.62
CA LEU A 6 -61.00 24.80 63.47
C LEU A 6 -59.95 25.82 62.90
N ILE A 7 -59.63 25.60 61.60
CA ILE A 7 -59.58 26.52 60.44
C ILE A 7 -58.43 27.55 60.29
N LEU A 8 -57.61 27.39 59.22
CA LEU A 8 -57.37 28.37 58.13
C LEU A 8 -56.53 27.68 57.01
N SER A 9 -57.11 27.28 55.87
CA SER A 9 -57.08 28.03 54.58
C SER A 9 -55.66 28.44 54.19
N LEU A 10 -55.00 27.86 53.18
CA LEU A 10 -55.32 28.06 51.76
C LEU A 10 -54.36 27.18 50.93
N LEU A 11 -54.85 26.16 50.23
CA LEU A 11 -54.31 25.53 49.00
C LEU A 11 -55.04 24.20 48.76
N PHE A 12 -56.37 24.29 48.69
CA PHE A 12 -57.14 23.35 47.91
C PHE A 12 -57.78 24.19 46.82
N LEU A 13 -57.08 24.38 45.71
CA LEU A 13 -57.74 24.63 44.44
C LEU A 13 -56.83 24.10 43.33
N ILE A 14 -57.36 23.13 42.59
CA ILE A 14 -56.83 22.54 41.36
C ILE A 14 -55.77 21.45 41.56
N SER A 15 -56.21 20.23 41.88
CA SER A 15 -55.57 19.03 41.30
C SER A 15 -56.56 17.87 41.20
N VAL A 16 -57.70 18.15 40.56
CA VAL A 16 -58.49 17.18 39.82
C VAL A 16 -58.79 18.00 38.56
N ILE A 17 -58.13 17.78 37.42
CA ILE A 17 -58.38 16.72 36.44
C ILE A 17 -57.21 16.82 35.44
N LEU A 18 -56.35 15.80 35.31
CA LEU A 18 -55.72 15.40 34.04
C LEU A 18 -54.76 14.20 34.23
N THR A 19 -55.26 13.05 34.69
CA THR A 19 -54.73 11.76 34.17
C THR A 19 -55.36 11.47 32.79
N GLY A 20 -55.53 12.53 31.99
CA GLY A 20 -55.71 12.38 30.56
C GLY A 20 -54.38 11.93 30.03
N CYS A 21 -54.38 10.84 29.26
CA CYS A 21 -53.29 10.43 28.40
C CYS A 21 -52.62 11.68 27.82
N LEU A 22 -51.43 12.07 28.32
CA LEU A 22 -50.62 13.03 27.58
C LEU A 22 -50.43 12.39 26.20
N PRO A 23 -50.75 13.09 25.09
CA PRO A 23 -50.44 12.54 23.78
C PRO A 23 -48.94 12.22 23.75
N PRO A 24 -48.52 11.10 23.14
CA PRO A 24 -47.10 10.82 23.00
C PRO A 24 -46.41 12.05 22.39
N GLU A 25 -45.22 12.39 22.92
CA GLU A 25 -44.40 13.46 22.37
C GLU A 25 -44.30 13.28 20.84
N PRO A 26 -44.46 14.37 20.04
CA PRO A 26 -44.32 14.27 18.60
C PRO A 26 -42.96 13.69 18.23
N ASN A 27 -42.93 12.68 17.36
CA ASN A 27 -41.69 12.09 16.89
C ASN A 27 -40.95 13.03 15.94
N ASN A 28 -39.65 13.17 16.12
CA ASN A 28 -38.74 13.77 15.16
C ASN A 28 -38.14 12.67 14.30
N ASP A 29 -38.07 12.90 12.99
CA ASP A 29 -37.55 11.88 12.08
C ASP A 29 -36.02 11.75 12.25
N PRO A 30 -35.44 10.53 12.10
CA PRO A 30 -34.01 10.37 12.08
C PRO A 30 -33.44 11.09 10.86
N THR A 31 -32.20 11.56 10.93
CA THR A 31 -31.54 12.26 9.82
C THR A 31 -30.20 11.63 9.52
N ILE A 32 -30.01 11.16 8.28
CA ILE A 32 -28.71 10.69 7.79
C ILE A 32 -27.81 11.92 7.55
N THR A 33 -26.61 11.89 8.11
CA THR A 33 -25.63 13.00 8.09
C THR A 33 -24.37 12.68 7.31
N SER A 34 -24.10 11.40 7.04
CA SER A 34 -22.94 10.94 6.27
C SER A 34 -23.12 11.15 4.76
N THR A 35 -22.01 11.30 4.03
CA THR A 35 -21.98 11.33 2.56
C THR A 35 -21.42 10.01 2.02
N PRO A 36 -22.05 9.36 1.03
CA PRO A 36 -21.62 8.04 0.55
C PRO A 36 -20.34 8.10 -0.29
N ILE A 37 -19.59 7.01 -0.28
CA ILE A 37 -18.47 6.77 -1.20
C ILE A 37 -19.07 6.17 -2.48
N THR A 38 -18.87 6.82 -3.63
CA THR A 38 -19.55 6.46 -4.89
C THR A 38 -18.67 5.69 -5.87
N THR A 39 -17.53 5.17 -5.42
CA THR A 39 -16.58 4.38 -6.22
C THR A 39 -16.15 3.14 -5.47
N ALA A 40 -16.01 2.02 -6.18
CA ALA A 40 -15.50 0.75 -5.65
C ALA A 40 -14.78 -0.05 -6.74
N SER A 41 -14.10 -1.11 -6.32
CA SER A 41 -13.18 -1.85 -7.17
C SER A 41 -13.49 -3.34 -7.12
N VAL A 42 -13.55 -4.00 -8.28
CA VAL A 42 -13.76 -5.46 -8.35
C VAL A 42 -12.75 -6.20 -7.47
N GLY A 43 -13.23 -7.07 -6.59
CA GLY A 43 -12.41 -7.89 -5.69
C GLY A 43 -11.93 -7.19 -4.41
N THR A 44 -12.11 -5.87 -4.26
CA THR A 44 -11.72 -5.13 -3.05
C THR A 44 -12.92 -4.85 -2.16
N THR A 45 -12.76 -4.98 -0.84
CA THR A 45 -13.82 -4.69 0.12
C THR A 45 -14.11 -3.19 0.18
N TYR A 46 -15.28 -2.80 -0.32
CA TYR A 46 -15.91 -1.51 -0.08
C TYR A 46 -16.48 -1.47 1.35
N THR A 47 -16.21 -0.36 2.06
CA THR A 47 -16.80 -0.10 3.38
C THR A 47 -17.33 1.32 3.46
N TYR A 48 -18.48 1.50 4.09
CA TYR A 48 -19.08 2.81 4.29
C TYR A 48 -19.90 2.83 5.57
N ASN A 49 -19.60 3.75 6.49
CA ASN A 49 -20.40 3.94 7.70
C ASN A 49 -21.51 4.95 7.43
N VAL A 50 -22.75 4.52 7.59
CA VAL A 50 -23.92 5.41 7.52
C VAL A 50 -24.12 6.02 8.90
N ASP A 51 -23.90 7.32 9.02
CA ASP A 51 -24.10 8.06 10.26
C ASP A 51 -25.45 8.76 10.23
N ALA A 52 -26.27 8.53 11.26
CA ALA A 52 -27.55 9.22 11.44
C ALA A 52 -27.73 9.68 12.89
N THR A 53 -28.51 10.75 13.05
CA THR A 53 -28.85 11.35 14.33
C THR A 53 -30.36 11.39 14.51
N ASP A 54 -30.81 11.29 15.76
CA ASP A 54 -32.20 11.41 16.15
C ASP A 54 -32.27 12.28 17.41
N THR A 55 -33.13 13.30 17.40
CA THR A 55 -33.21 14.25 18.53
C THR A 55 -34.00 13.71 19.71
N ASP A 56 -34.80 12.67 19.51
CA ASP A 56 -35.53 11.97 20.57
C ASP A 56 -34.66 10.89 21.23
N GLU A 57 -33.43 10.70 20.75
CA GLU A 57 -32.45 9.69 21.19
C GLU A 57 -32.98 8.25 21.03
N ASP A 58 -33.87 8.02 20.06
CA ASP A 58 -34.41 6.70 19.75
C ASP A 58 -33.34 5.75 19.16
N ILE A 59 -33.54 4.43 19.34
CA ILE A 59 -32.61 3.42 18.81
C ILE A 59 -32.73 3.34 17.29
N LEU A 60 -31.64 3.67 16.60
CA LEU A 60 -31.59 3.63 15.15
C LEU A 60 -31.26 2.23 14.60
N THR A 61 -32.07 1.79 13.63
CA THR A 61 -31.87 0.54 12.89
C THR A 61 -31.62 0.83 11.41
N TYR A 62 -30.55 0.24 10.87
CA TYR A 62 -30.07 0.45 9.51
C TYR A 62 -30.40 -0.75 8.61
N THR A 63 -30.92 -0.48 7.42
CA THR A 63 -31.28 -1.53 6.44
C THR A 63 -30.94 -1.12 5.01
N LEU A 64 -30.67 -2.11 4.17
CA LEU A 64 -30.50 -1.93 2.72
C LEU A 64 -31.77 -2.37 1.98
N THR A 65 -32.16 -1.62 0.96
CA THR A 65 -33.28 -1.97 0.07
C THR A 65 -32.72 -2.40 -1.29
N ASN A 66 -33.00 -3.65 -1.68
CA ASN A 66 -32.53 -4.27 -2.93
C ASN A 66 -31.02 -4.04 -3.21
N PRO A 67 -30.14 -4.39 -2.26
CA PRO A 67 -28.72 -4.14 -2.42
C PRO A 67 -28.10 -4.97 -3.57
N PRO A 68 -26.94 -4.53 -4.10
CA PRO A 68 -26.08 -5.37 -4.91
C PRO A 68 -25.80 -6.72 -4.23
N THR A 69 -25.65 -7.77 -5.04
CA THR A 69 -25.35 -9.12 -4.54
C THR A 69 -24.12 -9.09 -3.62
N GLY A 70 -24.27 -9.64 -2.41
CA GLY A 70 -23.20 -9.74 -1.41
C GLY A 70 -22.99 -8.50 -0.54
N MET A 71 -23.69 -7.39 -0.79
CA MET A 71 -23.60 -6.20 0.06
C MET A 71 -24.44 -6.39 1.33
N ILE A 72 -23.85 -6.11 2.48
CA ILE A 72 -24.48 -6.20 3.80
C ILE A 72 -24.35 -4.88 4.55
N ILE A 73 -25.26 -4.62 5.48
CA ILE A 73 -25.19 -3.50 6.43
C ILE A 73 -25.38 -4.02 7.85
N HIS A 74 -24.57 -3.52 8.78
CA HIS A 74 -24.74 -3.86 10.20
C HIS A 74 -25.88 -3.04 10.81
N PRO A 75 -26.93 -3.68 11.36
CA PRO A 75 -28.20 -3.02 11.67
C PRO A 75 -28.13 -1.99 12.80
N SER A 76 -27.11 -2.02 13.66
CA SER A 76 -26.97 -1.07 14.77
C SER A 76 -25.84 -0.05 14.59
N THR A 77 -24.94 -0.24 13.62
CA THR A 77 -23.79 0.66 13.41
C THR A 77 -23.84 1.38 12.08
N GLY A 78 -24.66 0.92 11.13
CA GLY A 78 -24.72 1.50 9.79
C GLY A 78 -23.53 1.11 8.90
N LEU A 79 -22.62 0.23 9.35
CA LEU A 79 -21.47 -0.18 8.57
C LEU A 79 -21.88 -1.10 7.41
N ILE A 80 -21.75 -0.58 6.19
CA ILE A 80 -21.85 -1.34 4.96
C ILE A 80 -20.53 -2.04 4.68
N SER A 81 -20.60 -3.30 4.25
CA SER A 81 -19.47 -4.08 3.72
C SER A 81 -19.90 -4.80 2.43
N TRP A 82 -19.06 -4.72 1.40
CA TRP A 82 -19.32 -5.32 0.10
C TRP A 82 -18.03 -5.58 -0.68
N THR A 83 -17.96 -6.68 -1.42
CA THR A 83 -16.86 -6.95 -2.35
C THR A 83 -17.47 -7.20 -3.74
N PRO A 84 -17.48 -6.22 -4.65
CA PRO A 84 -18.04 -6.41 -5.98
C PRO A 84 -17.22 -7.43 -6.79
N THR A 85 -17.87 -8.20 -7.64
CA THR A 85 -17.22 -9.20 -8.50
C THR A 85 -17.23 -8.82 -9.98
N GLU A 86 -17.97 -7.78 -10.36
CA GLU A 86 -18.18 -7.35 -11.74
C GLU A 86 -18.17 -5.81 -11.79
N GLU A 87 -17.80 -5.28 -12.96
CA GLU A 87 -17.84 -3.84 -13.23
C GLU A 87 -19.28 -3.36 -13.49
N GLY A 88 -19.51 -2.08 -13.27
CA GLY A 88 -20.75 -1.40 -13.61
C GLY A 88 -21.21 -0.42 -12.55
N ASP A 89 -22.37 0.18 -12.79
CA ASP A 89 -23.00 1.09 -11.86
C ASP A 89 -24.03 0.36 -10.99
N TYR A 90 -23.85 0.45 -9.67
CA TYR A 90 -24.67 -0.25 -8.69
C TYR A 90 -25.45 0.75 -7.83
N SER A 91 -26.78 0.73 -7.95
CA SER A 91 -27.65 1.55 -7.12
C SER A 91 -27.75 1.02 -5.69
N VAL A 92 -27.52 1.88 -4.70
CA VAL A 92 -27.63 1.56 -3.28
C VAL A 92 -28.69 2.47 -2.65
N THR A 93 -29.60 1.85 -1.89
CA THR A 93 -30.60 2.56 -1.08
C THR A 93 -30.47 2.12 0.37
N VAL A 94 -30.06 3.04 1.22
CA VAL A 94 -29.97 2.85 2.67
C VAL A 94 -31.18 3.48 3.33
N LYS A 95 -31.74 2.79 4.32
CA LYS A 95 -32.84 3.26 5.14
C LYS A 95 -32.46 3.19 6.62
N VAL A 96 -32.66 4.29 7.33
CA VAL A 96 -32.52 4.39 8.79
C VAL A 96 -33.90 4.55 9.41
N SER A 97 -34.18 3.81 10.47
CA SER A 97 -35.47 3.80 11.17
C SER A 97 -35.25 3.99 12.67
N ASP A 98 -36.00 4.89 13.29
CA ASP A 98 -36.13 5.06 14.75
C ASP A 98 -37.19 4.10 15.37
N GLY A 99 -37.98 3.43 14.52
CA GLY A 99 -39.07 2.52 14.90
C GLY A 99 -40.48 3.10 14.66
N LYS A 100 -40.59 4.38 14.34
CA LYS A 100 -41.83 5.11 14.04
C LYS A 100 -41.78 5.77 12.65
N SER A 101 -40.64 6.35 12.29
CA SER A 101 -40.35 7.09 11.08
C SER A 101 -39.01 6.63 10.47
N THR A 102 -38.70 7.11 9.26
CA THR A 102 -37.55 6.61 8.50
C THR A 102 -36.95 7.67 7.59
N ASP A 103 -35.63 7.72 7.50
CA ASP A 103 -34.90 8.50 6.50
C ASP A 103 -34.19 7.58 5.49
N THR A 104 -33.97 8.08 4.27
CA THR A 104 -33.48 7.30 3.14
C THR A 104 -32.42 8.04 2.35
N GLN A 105 -31.26 7.40 2.18
CA GLN A 105 -30.18 7.86 1.31
C GLN A 105 -30.08 6.97 0.07
N ARG A 106 -30.00 7.58 -1.11
CA ARG A 106 -29.80 6.90 -2.40
C ARG A 106 -28.54 7.39 -3.07
N PHE A 107 -27.73 6.46 -3.57
CA PHE A 107 -26.52 6.76 -4.31
C PHE A 107 -26.20 5.65 -5.31
N THR A 108 -25.30 5.93 -6.23
CA THR A 108 -24.77 4.93 -7.18
C THR A 108 -23.29 4.74 -6.88
N ILE A 109 -22.85 3.50 -6.80
CA ILE A 109 -21.43 3.14 -6.75
C ILE A 109 -21.02 2.76 -8.16
N THR A 110 -20.10 3.51 -8.75
CA THR A 110 -19.42 3.10 -9.98
C THR A 110 -18.33 2.12 -9.59
N VAL A 111 -18.53 0.85 -9.96
CA VAL A 111 -17.52 -0.20 -9.86
C VAL A 111 -16.78 -0.24 -11.16
N SER A 112 -15.51 0.09 -11.11
CA SER A 112 -14.57 -0.25 -12.15
C SER A 112 -13.87 -1.55 -11.77
N LEU A 113 -13.35 -2.26 -12.76
CA LEU A 113 -12.04 -2.81 -12.59
C LEU A 113 -11.22 -1.57 -12.27
N ASP A 114 -10.91 -1.40 -10.98
CA ASP A 114 -9.51 -1.18 -10.77
C ASP A 114 -8.88 -2.43 -11.41
N ALA A 115 -8.55 -2.35 -12.72
CA ALA A 115 -7.20 -2.70 -13.09
C ALA A 115 -6.44 -2.08 -11.96
N ILE A 116 -5.82 -2.88 -11.10
CA ILE A 116 -4.97 -2.36 -10.05
C ILE A 116 -4.21 -1.25 -10.75
N ILE A 117 -4.62 0.02 -10.60
CA ILE A 117 -3.81 1.14 -10.96
C ILE A 117 -2.99 1.22 -9.68
N SER A 118 -2.23 0.13 -9.43
CA SER A 118 -0.92 0.24 -8.84
C SER A 118 -0.37 1.36 -9.67
N LYS A 119 -0.17 2.49 -9.04
CA LYS A 119 0.62 3.51 -9.69
C LYS A 119 1.92 2.83 -10.11
N ARG A 120 2.51 3.33 -11.17
CA ARG A 120 3.83 2.84 -11.53
C ARG A 120 4.70 3.04 -10.31
N VAL A 121 5.36 1.98 -9.87
CA VAL A 121 6.28 2.09 -8.75
C VAL A 121 7.63 2.50 -9.31
N VAL A 122 8.19 3.57 -8.75
CA VAL A 122 9.49 4.07 -9.16
C VAL A 122 10.57 3.34 -8.40
N VAL A 123 11.50 2.71 -9.11
CA VAL A 123 12.75 2.23 -8.52
C VAL A 123 13.79 3.30 -8.75
N TRP A 124 14.28 3.89 -7.67
CA TRP A 124 15.44 4.76 -7.66
C TRP A 124 16.65 3.95 -7.21
N GLU A 125 17.50 3.60 -8.16
CA GLU A 125 18.80 2.98 -7.92
C GLU A 125 19.84 4.10 -7.75
N LEU A 126 20.32 4.28 -6.53
CA LEU A 126 21.32 5.28 -6.17
C LEU A 126 22.69 4.63 -6.05
N PHE A 127 23.55 4.84 -7.04
CA PHE A 127 24.92 4.36 -7.00
C PHE A 127 25.81 5.32 -6.22
N GLU A 128 26.46 4.77 -5.20
CA GLU A 128 27.39 5.45 -4.32
C GLU A 128 28.77 4.78 -4.33
N GLY A 129 29.74 5.46 -3.73
CA GLY A 129 31.10 4.95 -3.55
C GLY A 129 31.51 5.02 -2.09
N PRO A 130 32.32 4.06 -1.60
CA PRO A 130 32.74 3.98 -0.20
C PRO A 130 33.59 5.16 0.25
N ALA A 131 34.02 6.06 -0.64
CA ALA A 131 34.74 7.28 -0.30
C ALA A 131 34.06 8.57 -0.80
N CYS A 132 32.78 8.48 -1.12
CA CYS A 132 32.04 9.58 -1.71
C CYS A 132 31.63 10.61 -0.66
N SER A 133 32.44 11.65 -0.49
CA SER A 133 32.13 12.76 0.43
C SER A 133 30.84 13.50 0.07
N ARG A 134 30.43 13.47 -1.19
CA ARG A 134 29.23 14.12 -1.72
C ARG A 134 27.95 13.30 -1.49
N CYS A 135 28.08 11.98 -1.36
CA CYS A 135 26.94 11.06 -1.23
C CYS A 135 26.16 11.32 0.06
N LYS A 136 26.87 11.70 1.15
CA LYS A 136 26.24 12.15 2.40
C LYS A 136 25.20 13.27 2.24
N ALA A 137 25.34 14.11 1.21
CA ALA A 137 24.41 15.21 0.96
C ALA A 137 23.04 14.74 0.41
N VAL A 138 22.94 13.50 -0.08
CA VAL A 138 21.71 12.93 -0.65
C VAL A 138 20.79 12.36 0.44
N HIS A 139 21.32 11.97 1.59
CA HIS A 139 20.56 11.27 2.64
C HIS A 139 19.33 12.07 3.15
N PRO A 140 19.40 13.40 3.37
CA PRO A 140 18.21 14.15 3.76
C PRO A 140 17.13 14.15 2.68
N ASP A 141 17.52 14.11 1.41
CA ASP A 141 16.59 14.06 0.28
C ASP A 141 15.92 12.67 0.19
N ILE A 142 16.66 11.58 0.43
CA ILE A 142 16.13 10.20 0.49
C ILE A 142 15.04 10.09 1.55
N ILE A 143 15.32 10.56 2.78
CA ILE A 143 14.37 10.50 3.90
C ILE A 143 13.08 11.23 3.53
N ARG A 144 13.21 12.47 3.04
CA ARG A 144 12.06 13.30 2.68
C ARG A 144 11.23 12.70 1.55
N LEU A 145 11.89 12.21 0.49
CA LEU A 145 11.18 11.61 -0.65
C LEU A 145 10.49 10.31 -0.25
N ARG A 146 11.10 9.49 0.61
CA ARG A 146 10.44 8.29 1.14
C ARG A 146 9.19 8.62 1.97
N GLU A 147 9.28 9.61 2.85
CA GLU A 147 8.12 10.06 3.65
C GLU A 147 7.00 10.59 2.76
N GLU A 148 7.34 11.20 1.63
CA GLU A 148 6.38 11.80 0.70
C GLU A 148 5.65 10.77 -0.17
N TYR A 149 6.35 9.76 -0.69
CA TYR A 149 5.81 8.81 -1.66
C TYR A 149 5.45 7.44 -1.07
N GLY A 150 6.12 7.02 0.01
CA GLY A 150 5.97 5.67 0.56
C GLY A 150 6.40 4.55 -0.40
N PHE A 151 6.31 3.30 0.08
CA PHE A 151 6.73 2.12 -0.69
C PHE A 151 5.77 1.77 -1.85
N ASP A 152 4.56 2.34 -1.86
CA ASP A 152 3.56 2.12 -2.90
C ASP A 152 3.87 2.91 -4.19
N GLU A 153 4.76 3.92 -4.12
CA GLU A 153 5.12 4.76 -5.26
C GLU A 153 6.64 4.85 -5.48
N LEU A 154 7.46 4.72 -4.44
CA LEU A 154 8.91 4.90 -4.53
C LEU A 154 9.70 3.87 -3.72
N LEU A 155 10.57 3.14 -4.41
CA LEU A 155 11.54 2.20 -3.85
C LEU A 155 12.93 2.79 -4.08
N ILE A 156 13.60 3.18 -3.00
CA ILE A 156 14.96 3.72 -3.06
C ILE A 156 15.91 2.61 -2.67
N LEU A 157 16.89 2.32 -3.51
CA LEU A 157 17.88 1.28 -3.32
C LEU A 157 19.27 1.91 -3.38
N GLU A 158 20.04 1.76 -2.32
CA GLU A 158 21.41 2.27 -2.22
C GLU A 158 22.38 1.17 -2.66
N GLU A 159 23.13 1.43 -3.73
CA GLU A 159 24.01 0.48 -4.39
C GLU A 159 25.45 0.98 -4.38
N TYR A 160 26.43 0.08 -4.20
CA TYR A 160 27.83 0.42 -4.42
C TYR A 160 28.19 0.16 -5.88
N GLY A 161 28.45 1.21 -6.65
CA GLY A 161 28.75 1.11 -8.09
C GLY A 161 30.14 0.52 -8.42
N TRP A 162 30.92 0.15 -7.40
CA TRP A 162 32.17 -0.57 -7.55
C TRP A 162 32.16 -1.80 -6.64
N ASP A 163 32.79 -2.89 -7.07
CA ASP A 163 32.97 -4.07 -6.22
C ASP A 163 33.81 -3.70 -4.99
N THR A 164 33.14 -3.58 -3.85
CA THR A 164 33.74 -3.37 -2.53
C THR A 164 33.61 -4.61 -1.64
N SER A 165 33.21 -5.77 -2.20
CA SER A 165 32.99 -7.02 -1.47
C SER A 165 34.24 -7.43 -0.67
N THR A 166 35.43 -7.20 -1.24
CA THR A 166 36.73 -7.49 -0.61
C THR A 166 37.17 -6.46 0.41
N TYR A 167 36.64 -5.24 0.37
CA TYR A 167 37.11 -4.09 1.15
C TYR A 167 36.26 -3.80 2.36
N THR A 168 34.94 -3.97 2.22
CA THR A 168 33.99 -3.61 3.26
C THR A 168 33.03 -4.76 3.55
N GLY A 169 32.76 -5.64 2.57
CA GLY A 169 31.66 -6.61 2.60
C GLY A 169 30.31 -6.03 2.18
N TRP A 170 30.28 -4.81 1.63
CA TRP A 170 29.06 -4.04 1.33
C TRP A 170 28.67 -4.11 -0.13
N GLY A 171 29.66 -4.25 -1.01
CA GLY A 171 29.44 -4.39 -2.44
C GLY A 171 29.06 -5.82 -2.78
N VAL A 172 28.07 -5.94 -3.66
CA VAL A 172 27.84 -7.16 -4.44
C VAL A 172 28.39 -6.95 -5.84
N ASN A 173 28.98 -8.00 -6.40
CA ASN A 173 29.49 -7.98 -7.78
C ASN A 173 28.38 -7.60 -8.77
N ASP A 174 27.13 -7.93 -8.46
CA ASP A 174 25.99 -7.69 -9.32
C ASP A 174 25.61 -6.21 -9.39
N ALA A 175 25.71 -5.46 -8.28
CA ALA A 175 25.48 -4.01 -8.26
C ALA A 175 26.55 -3.26 -9.07
N ALA A 176 27.82 -3.64 -8.91
CA ALA A 176 28.90 -3.08 -9.71
C ALA A 176 28.73 -3.41 -11.21
N SER A 177 28.35 -4.65 -11.53
CA SER A 177 28.07 -5.08 -12.91
C SER A 177 26.87 -4.34 -13.49
N ARG A 178 25.83 -4.09 -12.69
CA ARG A 178 24.64 -3.32 -13.06
C ARG A 178 24.97 -1.86 -13.33
N TYR A 179 25.81 -1.23 -12.51
CA TYR A 179 26.28 0.13 -12.76
C TYR A 179 27.06 0.23 -14.08
N MET A 180 27.98 -0.71 -14.32
CA MET A 180 28.74 -0.76 -15.57
C MET A 180 27.84 -0.99 -16.78
N ASP A 181 26.83 -1.86 -16.67
CA ASP A 181 25.83 -2.08 -17.71
C ASP A 181 25.02 -0.81 -18.01
N TYR A 182 24.71 0.04 -17.02
CA TYR A 182 24.10 1.34 -17.29
C TYR A 182 25.06 2.30 -17.98
N LEU A 183 26.33 2.34 -17.56
CA LEU A 183 27.35 3.19 -18.18
C LEU A 183 27.63 2.83 -19.64
N ASP A 184 27.46 1.56 -20.04
CA ASP A 184 27.55 1.15 -21.45
C ASP A 184 26.47 1.81 -22.32
N TYR A 185 25.36 2.27 -21.72
CA TYR A 185 24.25 2.93 -22.41
C TYR A 185 24.30 4.45 -22.29
N VAL A 186 24.63 4.98 -21.10
CA VAL A 186 24.68 6.44 -20.88
C VAL A 186 26.02 7.08 -21.26
N GLY A 187 27.08 6.28 -21.38
CA GLY A 187 28.44 6.73 -21.65
C GLY A 187 29.31 6.79 -20.40
N LEU A 188 30.55 6.31 -20.51
CA LEU A 188 31.53 6.31 -19.41
C LEU A 188 31.90 7.72 -18.92
N ASP A 189 31.73 8.75 -19.75
CA ASP A 189 31.91 10.15 -19.36
C ASP A 189 30.85 10.64 -18.35
N LYS A 190 29.76 9.88 -18.19
CA LYS A 190 28.71 10.09 -17.18
C LYS A 190 28.96 9.33 -15.89
N SER A 191 30.09 8.64 -15.75
CA SER A 191 30.45 7.98 -14.49
C SER A 191 30.71 9.01 -13.37
N GLY A 192 30.27 8.68 -12.15
CA GLY A 192 30.47 9.52 -10.98
C GLY A 192 29.63 9.07 -9.80
N TYR A 193 29.82 9.69 -8.63
CA TYR A 193 29.04 9.40 -7.43
C TYR A 193 28.65 10.69 -6.71
N PRO A 194 27.42 10.80 -6.16
CA PRO A 194 26.30 9.86 -6.31
C PRO A 194 25.66 9.95 -7.70
N ASP A 195 25.22 8.83 -8.26
CA ASP A 195 24.57 8.78 -9.58
C ASP A 195 23.25 8.02 -9.47
N ALA A 196 22.16 8.65 -9.93
CA ALA A 196 20.81 8.18 -9.68
C ALA A 196 20.10 7.79 -10.97
N TYR A 197 19.53 6.58 -10.99
CA TYR A 197 18.81 6.00 -12.11
C TYR A 197 17.38 5.67 -11.68
N PHE A 198 16.39 6.05 -12.49
CA PHE A 198 14.98 5.87 -12.18
C PHE A 198 14.30 4.97 -13.22
N ASN A 199 13.78 3.84 -12.74
CA ASN A 199 13.21 2.74 -13.54
C ASN A 199 14.13 2.32 -14.69
N GLY A 200 15.37 1.97 -14.35
CA GLY A 200 16.45 1.86 -15.32
C GLY A 200 16.97 3.24 -15.69
N ILE A 201 17.22 3.46 -16.97
CA ILE A 201 17.84 4.68 -17.51
C ILE A 201 16.78 5.60 -18.13
N ASN A 202 15.52 5.49 -17.69
CA ASN A 202 14.45 6.34 -18.19
C ASN A 202 14.63 7.80 -17.74
N GLN A 203 15.04 8.00 -16.48
CA GLN A 203 15.56 9.27 -16.00
C GLN A 203 16.89 9.01 -15.29
N THR A 204 17.76 10.01 -15.36
CA THR A 204 19.05 10.00 -14.67
C THR A 204 19.26 11.34 -13.98
N VAL A 205 19.83 11.34 -12.78
CA VAL A 205 20.30 12.56 -12.12
C VAL A 205 21.77 12.36 -11.76
N HIS A 206 22.64 13.02 -12.51
CA HIS A 206 24.08 12.94 -12.32
C HIS A 206 24.52 13.70 -11.06
N TRP A 207 25.70 13.36 -10.51
CA TRP A 207 26.17 13.96 -9.26
C TRP A 207 26.25 15.49 -9.30
N GLU A 208 26.52 16.11 -10.47
CA GLU A 208 26.56 17.57 -10.64
C GLU A 208 25.17 18.21 -10.48
N GLU A 209 24.12 17.46 -10.79
CA GLU A 209 22.72 17.89 -10.79
C GLU A 209 21.94 17.36 -9.58
N ARG A 210 22.63 16.74 -8.61
CA ARG A 210 22.00 16.20 -7.40
C ARG A 210 21.18 17.25 -6.65
N GLY A 211 20.09 16.79 -6.04
CA GLY A 211 19.28 17.57 -5.12
C GLY A 211 17.79 17.27 -5.25
N TYR A 212 17.08 17.46 -4.15
CA TYR A 212 15.66 17.16 -3.99
C TYR A 212 14.78 17.50 -5.21
N ILE A 213 14.91 18.71 -5.79
CA ILE A 213 14.07 19.15 -6.91
C ILE A 213 14.26 18.27 -8.16
N ASN A 214 15.51 17.92 -8.46
CA ASN A 214 15.83 17.13 -9.66
C ASN A 214 15.44 15.66 -9.46
N TYR A 215 15.67 15.10 -8.27
CA TYR A 215 15.20 13.76 -7.91
C TYR A 215 13.68 13.68 -7.97
N LYS A 216 12.98 14.64 -7.34
CA LYS A 216 11.52 14.72 -7.38
C LYS A 216 10.98 14.82 -8.81
N SER A 217 11.59 15.67 -9.64
CA SER A 217 11.19 15.80 -11.05
C SER A 217 11.37 14.49 -11.84
N ALA A 218 12.45 13.74 -11.59
CA ALA A 218 12.65 12.43 -12.20
C ALA A 218 11.59 11.42 -11.75
N ILE A 219 11.29 11.36 -10.45
CA ILE A 219 10.28 10.47 -9.87
C ILE A 219 8.90 10.78 -10.47
N GLU A 220 8.45 12.04 -10.45
CA GLU A 220 7.12 12.39 -10.96
C GLU A 220 6.95 12.13 -12.46
N LYS A 221 8.02 12.25 -13.26
CA LYS A 221 7.99 11.88 -14.68
C LYS A 221 7.78 10.38 -14.88
N GLU A 222 8.37 9.54 -14.04
CA GLU A 222 8.13 8.10 -14.10
C GLU A 222 6.75 7.74 -13.56
N LEU A 223 6.31 8.33 -12.44
CA LEU A 223 4.95 8.11 -11.89
C LEU A 223 3.84 8.49 -12.86
N ALA A 224 4.07 9.49 -13.74
CA ALA A 224 3.11 9.90 -14.75
C ALA A 224 2.97 8.91 -15.94
N LYS A 225 3.85 7.90 -16.05
CA LYS A 225 3.76 6.89 -17.12
C LYS A 225 2.71 5.82 -16.78
N PRO A 226 2.02 5.27 -17.79
CA PRO A 226 1.06 4.20 -17.57
C PRO A 226 1.75 2.94 -17.06
N VAL A 227 1.04 2.18 -16.23
CA VAL A 227 1.49 0.87 -15.75
C VAL A 227 1.25 -0.16 -16.84
N LYS A 228 2.28 -0.97 -17.10
CA LYS A 228 2.24 -1.98 -18.18
C LYS A 228 2.06 -3.40 -17.65
N VAL A 229 2.52 -3.66 -16.43
CA VAL A 229 2.56 -5.00 -15.85
C VAL A 229 2.03 -4.92 -14.43
N ALA A 230 1.12 -5.82 -14.06
CA ALA A 230 0.76 -6.05 -12.66
C ALA A 230 1.68 -7.14 -12.09
N ILE A 231 2.10 -7.00 -10.83
CA ILE A 231 2.95 -7.96 -10.12
C ILE A 231 2.25 -8.35 -8.82
N SER A 232 2.20 -9.65 -8.53
CA SER A 232 1.93 -10.18 -7.18
C SER A 232 3.09 -11.08 -6.79
N ALA A 233 3.56 -10.95 -5.56
CA ALA A 233 4.69 -11.74 -5.07
C ALA A 233 4.58 -12.00 -3.58
N THR A 234 5.21 -13.08 -3.15
CA THR A 234 5.47 -13.40 -1.75
C THR A 234 6.90 -13.91 -1.63
N TYR A 235 7.48 -13.80 -0.44
CA TYR A 235 8.76 -14.41 -0.17
C TYR A 235 8.77 -15.17 1.15
N SER A 236 9.68 -16.15 1.22
CA SER A 236 10.00 -16.91 2.42
C SER A 236 11.51 -16.95 2.62
N VAL A 237 11.93 -17.16 3.86
CA VAL A 237 13.36 -17.28 4.21
C VAL A 237 13.66 -18.75 4.50
N THR A 238 14.68 -19.31 3.86
CA THR A 238 15.18 -20.67 4.12
C THR A 238 16.68 -20.63 4.37
N GLY A 239 17.07 -20.77 5.64
CA GLY A 239 18.47 -20.59 6.04
C GLY A 239 18.91 -19.14 5.79
N LEU A 240 19.89 -18.96 4.91
CA LEU A 240 20.42 -17.66 4.49
C LEU A 240 19.96 -17.27 3.06
N ALA A 241 18.96 -17.94 2.51
CA ALA A 241 18.42 -17.63 1.19
C ALA A 241 16.98 -17.12 1.29
N ILE A 242 16.62 -16.26 0.33
CA ILE A 242 15.27 -15.72 0.13
C ILE A 242 14.67 -16.43 -1.08
N ASN A 243 13.52 -17.07 -0.90
CA ASN A 243 12.75 -17.69 -1.98
C ASN A 243 11.53 -16.83 -2.27
N ILE A 244 11.41 -16.36 -3.51
CA ILE A 244 10.39 -15.43 -3.97
C ILE A 244 9.54 -16.15 -5.00
N SER A 245 8.22 -16.06 -4.90
CA SER A 245 7.31 -16.61 -5.90
C SER A 245 6.13 -15.69 -6.12
N GLY A 246 5.58 -15.70 -7.33
CA GLY A 246 4.54 -14.76 -7.70
C GLY A 246 4.01 -14.94 -9.10
N ASN A 247 3.21 -13.97 -9.52
CA ASN A 247 2.65 -13.89 -10.85
C ASN A 247 2.79 -12.47 -11.39
N ILE A 248 3.07 -12.35 -12.69
CA ILE A 248 2.94 -11.10 -13.42
C ILE A 248 1.83 -11.20 -14.45
N THR A 249 1.19 -10.08 -14.78
CA THR A 249 0.16 -10.00 -15.82
C THR A 249 0.40 -8.78 -16.70
N ASN A 250 0.37 -8.94 -18.02
CA ASN A 250 0.38 -7.80 -18.93
C ASN A 250 -0.99 -7.12 -18.88
N ILE A 251 -1.05 -5.95 -18.27
CA ILE A 251 -2.28 -5.15 -18.16
C ILE A 251 -2.33 -4.01 -19.17
N SER A 252 -1.29 -3.86 -20.00
CA SER A 252 -1.26 -2.88 -21.08
C SER A 252 -2.03 -3.37 -22.31
N SER A 253 -2.35 -2.44 -23.21
CA SER A 253 -2.86 -2.76 -24.55
C SER A 253 -1.79 -3.27 -25.51
N ASP A 254 -0.51 -3.20 -25.13
CA ASP A 254 0.62 -3.47 -25.99
C ASP A 254 1.19 -4.86 -25.73
N THR A 255 1.70 -5.50 -26.78
CA THR A 255 2.54 -6.69 -26.60
C THR A 255 3.93 -6.25 -26.16
N LEU A 256 4.35 -6.72 -24.98
CA LEU A 256 5.69 -6.51 -24.46
C LEU A 256 6.61 -7.62 -24.98
N SER A 257 7.90 -7.35 -25.13
CA SER A 257 8.84 -8.35 -25.64
C SER A 257 10.19 -8.21 -24.96
N LYS A 258 10.92 -9.32 -24.87
CA LYS A 258 12.23 -9.40 -24.22
C LYS A 258 12.20 -8.75 -22.84
N ILE A 259 11.24 -9.18 -22.02
CA ILE A 259 11.14 -8.76 -20.63
C ILE A 259 11.75 -9.83 -19.74
N VAL A 260 12.24 -9.39 -18.59
CA VAL A 260 12.78 -10.26 -17.55
C VAL A 260 12.15 -9.91 -16.22
N ILE A 261 12.09 -10.91 -15.34
CA ILE A 261 11.65 -10.74 -13.96
C ILE A 261 12.91 -10.85 -13.10
N GLY A 262 13.17 -9.82 -12.32
CA GLY A 262 14.29 -9.77 -11.38
C GLY A 262 13.81 -9.44 -9.98
N ALA A 263 14.72 -9.59 -9.03
CA ALA A 263 14.49 -9.11 -7.68
C ALA A 263 15.74 -8.49 -7.10
N MET A 264 15.57 -7.54 -6.19
CA MET A 264 16.65 -6.99 -5.38
C MET A 264 16.35 -7.27 -3.92
N VAL A 265 17.32 -7.81 -3.22
CA VAL A 265 17.29 -8.01 -1.78
C VAL A 265 18.15 -6.93 -1.16
N TYR A 266 17.58 -6.18 -0.21
CA TYR A 266 18.32 -5.13 0.47
C TYR A 266 18.18 -5.23 1.99
N GLU A 267 19.13 -4.64 2.70
CA GLU A 267 19.21 -4.63 4.15
C GLU A 267 19.12 -3.21 4.70
N ASP A 268 18.25 -3.02 5.69
CA ASP A 268 18.12 -1.78 6.44
C ASP A 268 18.95 -1.79 7.73
N SER A 269 19.28 -0.60 8.22
CA SER A 269 19.98 -0.35 9.49
C SER A 269 21.36 -1.02 9.58
N VAL A 270 22.13 -0.90 8.50
CA VAL A 270 23.46 -1.48 8.35
C VAL A 270 24.50 -0.49 8.86
N TYR A 271 25.30 -0.87 9.86
CA TYR A 271 26.31 0.03 10.43
C TYR A 271 27.53 0.19 9.53
N SER A 272 27.69 1.36 8.89
CA SER A 272 28.84 1.63 8.03
C SER A 272 30.05 2.12 8.83
N GLU A 273 31.15 1.36 8.80
CA GLU A 273 32.42 1.77 9.42
C GLU A 273 33.01 3.02 8.76
N TYR A 274 32.78 3.20 7.45
CA TYR A 274 33.26 4.36 6.71
C TYR A 274 32.49 5.61 7.07
N HIS A 275 31.15 5.52 7.03
CA HIS A 275 30.28 6.65 7.27
C HIS A 275 30.12 6.97 8.77
N ARG A 276 30.36 5.96 9.63
CA ARG A 276 30.17 5.96 11.10
C ARG A 276 28.73 6.18 11.54
N TYR A 277 27.78 5.71 10.74
CA TYR A 277 26.35 5.69 11.04
C TYR A 277 25.66 4.53 10.30
N ASN A 278 24.41 4.24 10.66
CA ASN A 278 23.61 3.24 9.97
C ASN A 278 23.08 3.80 8.66
N VAL A 279 23.31 3.07 7.57
CA VAL A 279 22.67 3.31 6.29
C VAL A 279 21.57 2.28 6.09
N ASP A 280 20.56 2.66 5.32
CA ASP A 280 19.43 1.80 5.00
C ASP A 280 19.50 1.44 3.51
N HIS A 281 18.64 0.53 3.05
CA HIS A 281 18.43 0.23 1.63
C HIS A 281 19.64 -0.35 0.91
N VAL A 282 20.57 -0.94 1.64
CA VAL A 282 21.82 -1.40 1.05
C VAL A 282 21.56 -2.70 0.33
N VAL A 283 21.72 -2.69 -0.99
CA VAL A 283 21.52 -3.89 -1.81
C VAL A 283 22.52 -4.99 -1.41
N ARG A 284 22.00 -6.21 -1.28
CA ARG A 284 22.72 -7.41 -0.81
C ARG A 284 22.70 -8.56 -1.80
N ASP A 285 21.78 -8.52 -2.75
CA ASP A 285 21.70 -9.47 -3.85
C ASP A 285 20.83 -8.86 -4.95
N ILE A 286 21.23 -9.03 -6.21
CA ILE A 286 20.40 -8.69 -7.36
C ILE A 286 20.18 -9.98 -8.12
N ILE A 287 18.99 -10.56 -7.96
CA ILE A 287 18.60 -11.78 -8.66
C ILE A 287 18.26 -11.39 -10.10
N THR A 288 19.19 -11.70 -11.00
CA THR A 288 19.08 -11.35 -12.41
C THR A 288 18.48 -12.48 -13.25
N TYR A 289 18.11 -12.17 -14.49
CA TYR A 289 17.68 -13.19 -15.44
C TYR A 289 18.82 -14.12 -15.86
N GLN A 290 20.07 -13.67 -15.78
CA GLN A 290 21.23 -14.51 -16.03
C GLN A 290 21.34 -15.63 -14.99
N GLU A 291 20.83 -15.41 -13.78
CA GLU A 291 20.81 -16.39 -12.69
C GLU A 291 19.54 -17.24 -12.70
N SER A 292 18.38 -16.64 -12.97
CA SER A 292 17.10 -17.36 -13.00
C SER A 292 16.84 -18.11 -14.32
N GLY A 293 17.48 -17.68 -15.42
CA GLY A 293 17.46 -18.34 -16.72
C GLY A 293 16.27 -17.98 -17.62
N GLU A 294 15.47 -16.96 -17.29
CA GLU A 294 14.18 -16.73 -17.94
C GLU A 294 14.04 -15.35 -18.61
N ILE A 295 13.88 -15.37 -19.94
CA ILE A 295 13.49 -14.22 -20.75
C ILE A 295 12.12 -14.53 -21.35
N ILE A 296 11.15 -13.65 -21.11
CA ILE A 296 9.84 -13.73 -21.76
C ILE A 296 9.94 -12.96 -23.08
N ASP A 297 10.03 -13.72 -24.18
CA ASP A 297 10.26 -13.18 -25.52
C ASP A 297 9.09 -12.34 -26.03
N VAL A 298 7.86 -12.79 -25.76
CA VAL A 298 6.61 -12.16 -26.15
C VAL A 298 5.64 -12.28 -24.98
N PHE A 299 5.05 -11.17 -24.57
CA PHE A 299 4.10 -11.12 -23.45
C PHE A 299 2.90 -10.28 -23.90
N VAL A 300 1.82 -10.94 -24.30
CA VAL A 300 0.66 -10.30 -24.94
C VAL A 300 -0.33 -9.73 -23.90
N PRO A 301 -1.18 -8.75 -24.25
CA PRO A 301 -2.20 -8.22 -23.34
C PRO A 301 -3.05 -9.31 -22.67
N GLY A 302 -3.20 -9.24 -21.35
CA GLY A 302 -3.95 -10.19 -20.53
C GLY A 302 -3.21 -11.49 -20.19
N GLU A 303 -2.05 -11.75 -20.81
CA GLU A 303 -1.23 -12.92 -20.49
C GLU A 303 -0.68 -12.82 -19.07
N SER A 304 -0.61 -13.96 -18.38
CA SER A 304 -0.04 -14.07 -17.04
C SER A 304 1.08 -15.08 -17.01
N TYR A 305 2.10 -14.78 -16.20
CA TYR A 305 3.30 -15.59 -16.07
C TYR A 305 3.65 -15.80 -14.59
N GLN A 306 3.75 -17.06 -14.17
CA GLN A 306 4.17 -17.42 -12.82
C GLN A 306 5.68 -17.51 -12.75
N PHE A 307 6.28 -16.95 -11.70
CA PHE A 307 7.73 -16.96 -11.54
C PHE A 307 8.14 -17.47 -10.16
N SER A 308 9.37 -17.97 -10.10
CA SER A 308 10.07 -18.32 -8.86
C SER A 308 11.51 -17.86 -8.96
N LEU A 309 11.99 -17.13 -7.96
CA LEU A 309 13.36 -16.62 -7.86
C LEU A 309 13.93 -17.03 -6.51
N THR A 310 15.24 -17.29 -6.46
CA THR A 310 15.94 -17.61 -5.22
C THR A 310 17.20 -16.77 -5.14
N SER A 311 17.40 -16.09 -4.02
CA SER A 311 18.60 -15.30 -3.78
C SER A 311 19.83 -16.19 -3.69
N SER A 312 21.00 -15.61 -3.94
CA SER A 312 22.25 -16.18 -3.47
C SER A 312 22.26 -16.28 -1.93
N SER A 313 23.25 -17.00 -1.38
CA SER A 313 23.40 -17.11 0.07
C SER A 313 23.79 -15.76 0.66
N LEU A 314 22.91 -15.17 1.47
CA LEU A 314 23.11 -13.91 2.17
C LEU A 314 24.01 -14.07 3.40
N SER A 315 25.22 -14.62 3.23
CA SER A 315 26.17 -14.82 4.33
C SER A 315 26.85 -13.53 4.80
N ASN A 316 26.73 -12.47 4.01
CA ASN A 316 27.29 -11.14 4.23
C ASN A 316 26.32 -10.14 4.86
N VAL A 317 25.08 -10.54 5.18
CA VAL A 317 24.11 -9.67 5.86
C VAL A 317 24.33 -9.68 7.37
N TYR A 318 24.06 -8.56 8.03
CA TYR A 318 24.16 -8.45 9.48
C TYR A 318 22.94 -9.06 10.19
N SER A 319 21.76 -8.91 9.61
CA SER A 319 20.49 -9.33 10.20
C SER A 319 19.47 -9.72 9.14
N MET A 320 19.11 -11.01 9.10
CA MET A 320 17.99 -11.51 8.30
C MET A 320 16.63 -10.90 8.68
N ASN A 321 16.53 -10.22 9.82
CA ASN A 321 15.30 -9.52 10.23
C ASN A 321 15.11 -8.17 9.53
N ASN A 322 16.18 -7.57 9.04
CA ASN A 322 16.16 -6.27 8.36
C ASN A 322 16.21 -6.43 6.83
N ILE A 323 15.83 -7.61 6.33
CA ILE A 323 15.85 -7.92 4.90
C ILE A 323 14.51 -7.59 4.28
N HIS A 324 14.61 -6.87 3.18
CA HIS A 324 13.51 -6.42 2.35
C HIS A 324 13.70 -6.92 0.92
N VAL A 325 12.60 -7.03 0.18
CA VAL A 325 12.58 -7.61 -1.16
C VAL A 325 11.81 -6.71 -2.10
N VAL A 326 12.43 -6.38 -3.23
CA VAL A 326 11.78 -5.72 -4.37
C VAL A 326 11.75 -6.70 -5.53
N VAL A 327 10.58 -6.92 -6.13
CA VAL A 327 10.45 -7.61 -7.41
C VAL A 327 10.24 -6.57 -8.50
N TYR A 328 10.83 -6.77 -9.67
CA TYR A 328 10.68 -5.87 -10.79
C TYR A 328 10.61 -6.61 -12.12
N VAL A 329 9.93 -6.00 -13.09
CA VAL A 329 9.88 -6.47 -14.48
C VAL A 329 10.59 -5.46 -15.36
N GLN A 330 11.64 -5.88 -16.07
CA GLN A 330 12.51 -5.00 -16.85
C GLN A 330 12.51 -5.38 -18.34
N ALA A 331 12.45 -4.39 -19.22
CA ALA A 331 12.61 -4.57 -20.67
C ALA A 331 14.09 -4.46 -21.06
N ILE A 332 14.74 -5.59 -21.34
CA ILE A 332 16.20 -5.65 -21.53
C ILE A 332 16.68 -5.25 -22.94
N ASN A 333 15.78 -5.18 -23.92
CA ASN A 333 16.09 -4.70 -25.27
C ASN A 333 15.78 -3.21 -25.48
N SER A 334 15.25 -2.54 -24.47
CA SER A 334 14.90 -1.12 -24.58
C SER A 334 16.17 -0.26 -24.48
N ALA A 335 16.19 0.87 -25.18
CA ALA A 335 17.33 1.81 -25.14
C ALA A 335 17.60 2.37 -23.73
N THR A 336 16.62 2.27 -22.83
CA THR A 336 16.69 2.77 -21.46
C THR A 336 16.69 1.65 -20.41
N ARG A 337 16.68 0.38 -20.81
CA ARG A 337 16.51 -0.75 -19.88
C ARG A 337 15.36 -0.54 -18.89
N GLU A 338 14.23 -0.08 -19.41
CA GLU A 338 13.08 0.36 -18.61
C GLU A 338 12.62 -0.72 -17.62
N ILE A 339 12.54 -0.36 -16.33
CA ILE A 339 11.76 -1.12 -15.35
C ILE A 339 10.29 -0.76 -15.54
N LEU A 340 9.53 -1.69 -16.09
CA LEU A 340 8.13 -1.52 -16.50
C LEU A 340 7.18 -1.45 -15.30
N GLN A 341 7.49 -2.21 -14.24
CA GLN A 341 6.84 -2.15 -12.94
C GLN A 341 7.76 -2.74 -11.87
N SER A 342 7.57 -2.32 -10.61
CA SER A 342 8.15 -2.96 -9.43
C SER A 342 7.12 -3.12 -8.32
N LEU A 343 7.47 -3.94 -7.33
CA LEU A 343 6.67 -4.24 -6.15
C LEU A 343 7.60 -4.42 -4.96
N TYR A 344 7.37 -3.66 -3.88
CA TYR A 344 7.89 -4.01 -2.57
C TYR A 344 7.09 -5.19 -2.03
N VAL A 345 7.79 -6.27 -1.68
CA VAL A 345 7.14 -7.49 -1.19
C VAL A 345 7.13 -7.47 0.32
N ASP A 346 5.94 -7.28 0.90
CA ASP A 346 5.77 -7.36 2.35
C ASP A 346 6.21 -8.72 2.87
N LYS A 347 6.96 -8.71 3.98
CA LYS A 347 7.20 -9.92 4.75
C LYS A 347 5.85 -10.46 5.18
N LEU A 348 5.54 -11.71 4.84
CA LEU A 348 4.35 -12.40 5.35
C LEU A 348 4.37 -12.35 6.87
N VAL A 349 3.67 -11.37 7.45
CA VAL A 349 3.38 -11.36 8.87
C VAL A 349 2.34 -12.45 9.03
N VAL A 350 2.78 -13.64 9.42
CA VAL A 350 1.86 -14.64 9.96
C VAL A 350 1.27 -14.02 11.22
N SER A 351 0.14 -13.32 11.06
CA SER A 351 -0.63 -12.83 12.18
C SER A 351 -1.17 -14.07 12.89
N VAL A 352 -0.45 -14.52 13.93
CA VAL A 352 -0.93 -15.57 14.82
C VAL A 352 -2.19 -15.03 15.47
N LYS A 353 -3.36 -15.38 14.93
CA LYS A 353 -4.64 -15.12 15.59
C LYS A 353 -4.66 -16.00 16.84
N CYS A 354 -4.29 -15.42 17.98
CA CYS A 354 -4.45 -16.07 19.26
C CYS A 354 -5.95 -16.10 19.58
N GLN A 355 -6.63 -17.21 19.30
CA GLN A 355 -7.96 -17.44 19.86
C GLN A 355 -7.80 -17.92 21.30
N MET A 356 -8.23 -17.10 22.24
CA MET A 356 -8.30 -17.51 23.65
C MET A 356 -9.36 -18.61 23.81
N GLN A 357 -8.92 -19.86 23.95
CA GLN A 357 -9.73 -20.93 24.54
C GLN A 357 -9.22 -21.19 25.97
N GLY A 358 -9.67 -20.38 26.93
CA GLY A 358 -9.27 -20.50 28.34
C GLY A 358 -7.86 -19.97 28.64
N ILE A 359 -7.14 -20.61 29.58
CA ILE A 359 -5.84 -20.16 30.15
C ILE A 359 -4.62 -20.71 29.37
N SER A 360 -4.85 -21.38 28.22
CA SER A 360 -3.79 -22.03 27.45
C SER A 360 -3.79 -21.54 26.00
N CYS A 361 -2.61 -21.14 25.53
CA CYS A 361 -2.36 -20.79 24.14
C CYS A 361 -1.94 -22.05 23.37
N LYS A 362 -2.69 -22.42 22.33
CA LYS A 362 -2.27 -23.44 21.35
C LYS A 362 -1.99 -22.76 20.01
N LEU A 363 -0.77 -22.97 19.51
CA LEU A 363 -0.41 -22.65 18.12
C LEU A 363 -1.27 -23.50 17.18
N GLN A 364 -1.92 -22.85 16.21
CA GLN A 364 -2.41 -23.53 15.01
C GLN A 364 -1.48 -23.14 13.87
N TYR A 365 -0.94 -24.16 13.18
CA TYR A 365 -0.12 -24.03 11.99
C TYR A 365 -0.99 -23.91 10.75
#